data_AF-A0A117MB03-F1
#
_entry.id   AF-A0A117MB03-F1
#
_cell.length_a   1.000
_cell.length_b   1.000
_cell.length_c   1.000
_cell.angle_alpha   90.00
_cell.angle_beta   90.00
_cell.angle_gamma   90.00
#
_symmetry.space_group_name_H-M   'P 1'
#
loop_
_entity.id
_entity.type
_entity.pdbx_description
1 polymer ?
#
loop_
_entity_poly.entity_id
_entity_poly.type
_entity_poly.pdbx_seq_one_letter_code
_entity_poly.pdbx_strand_id
1 'polypeptide(L)'
;MLVLGIDPGIAITGYGLIQTGNPSDYQCIDYGVIRTVSGIPDSDRLAILYKALKSLLQQYEVQSSAVEKLFFQKNVRTAFSVGQARGVTLLALAQSQVPISEYTPNEIKQAVCGYGSAGKSQVQRMVQTLLNLDDLPKPDDAADALAVAICHINHKSFENFVESAKS
;
A
#
# COMPACT_ATOMS: atom_id res chain seq x y z
N MET A 1 -5.35 -10.81 10.87
CA MET A 1 -4.48 -10.75 9.69
C MET A 1 -3.78 -9.40 9.68
N LEU A 2 -2.44 -9.37 9.72
CA LEU A 2 -1.66 -8.15 9.54
C LEU A 2 -1.40 -7.90 8.05
N VAL A 3 -1.92 -6.79 7.53
CA VAL A 3 -1.82 -6.42 6.11
C VAL A 3 -0.90 -5.22 5.94
N LEU A 4 0.03 -5.33 5.00
CA LEU A 4 0.90 -4.22 4.56
C LEU A 4 0.42 -3.66 3.22
N GLY A 5 0.00 -2.40 3.19
CA GLY A 5 -0.23 -1.63 1.97
C GLY A 5 1.00 -0.82 1.59
N ILE A 6 1.29 -0.72 0.30
CA ILE A 6 2.45 0.02 -0.22
C ILE A 6 2.04 0.88 -1.42
N ASP A 7 2.38 2.17 -1.34
CA ASP A 7 2.38 3.12 -2.47
C ASP A 7 3.83 3.33 -2.95
N PRO A 8 4.24 2.69 -4.06
CA PRO A 8 5.64 2.66 -4.47
C PRO A 8 6.07 3.96 -5.16
N GLY A 9 7.20 4.52 -4.70
CA GLY A 9 7.85 5.64 -5.36
C GLY A 9 9.35 5.69 -5.09
N ILE A 10 10.12 6.17 -6.08
CA ILE A 10 11.59 6.18 -5.96
C ILE A 10 12.05 7.16 -4.88
N ALA A 11 11.40 8.32 -4.76
CA ALA A 11 11.74 9.35 -3.78
C ALA A 11 11.07 9.12 -2.42
N ILE A 12 9.80 8.74 -2.46
CA ILE A 12 8.96 8.49 -1.31
C ILE A 12 8.17 7.21 -1.63
N THR A 13 8.30 6.19 -0.80
CA THR A 13 7.44 5.01 -0.82
C THR A 13 6.60 5.04 0.46
N GLY A 14 5.28 5.11 0.33
CA GLY A 14 4.36 5.01 1.45
C GLY A 14 4.18 3.57 1.92
N TYR A 15 4.03 3.37 3.23
CA TYR A 15 3.63 2.10 3.81
C TYR A 15 2.54 2.30 4.86
N GLY A 16 1.64 1.33 4.97
CA GLY A 16 0.59 1.30 5.99
C GLY A 16 0.34 -0.13 6.47
N LEU A 17 0.33 -0.34 7.79
CA LEU A 17 0.08 -1.61 8.45
C LEU A 17 -1.27 -1.56 9.15
N ILE A 18 -2.16 -2.48 8.75
CA ILE A 18 -3.49 -2.61 9.32
C ILE A 18 -3.68 -4.04 9.81
N GLN A 19 -4.01 -4.19 11.09
CA GLN A 19 -4.48 -5.44 11.65
C GLN A 19 -6.00 -5.52 11.48
N THR A 20 -6.48 -6.67 11.05
CA THR A 20 -7.93 -6.96 10.99
C THR A 20 -8.25 -8.31 11.62
N GLY A 21 -9.21 -8.33 12.55
CA GLY A 21 -9.78 -9.55 13.12
C GLY A 21 -11.04 -10.00 12.38
N ASN A 22 -11.78 -9.05 11.81
CA ASN A 22 -12.94 -9.24 10.96
C ASN A 22 -13.03 -8.07 9.95
N PRO A 23 -13.79 -8.20 8.85
CA PRO A 23 -13.83 -7.20 7.77
C PRO A 23 -14.27 -5.79 8.18
N SER A 24 -14.88 -5.62 9.34
CA SER A 24 -15.41 -4.35 9.85
C SER A 24 -14.55 -3.74 10.95
N ASP A 25 -13.46 -4.42 11.33
CA ASP A 25 -12.57 -4.01 12.42
C ASP A 25 -11.16 -3.79 11.85
N TYR A 26 -10.85 -2.52 11.58
CA TYR A 26 -9.54 -2.07 11.14
C TYR A 26 -8.81 -1.43 12.32
N GLN A 27 -7.65 -1.98 12.66
CA GLN A 27 -6.73 -1.36 13.60
C GLN A 27 -5.48 -0.90 12.86
N CYS A 28 -5.23 0.41 12.86
CA CYS A 28 -3.99 0.97 12.36
C CYS A 28 -2.83 0.62 13.33
N ILE A 29 -1.83 -0.11 12.83
CA ILE A 29 -0.68 -0.56 13.63
C ILE A 29 0.50 0.39 13.49
N ASP A 30 0.83 0.76 12.25
CA ASP A 30 1.87 1.73 11.92
C ASP A 30 1.66 2.25 10.50
N TYR A 31 2.18 3.43 10.20
CA TYR A 31 2.24 3.95 8.84
C TYR A 31 3.35 4.99 8.71
N GLY A 32 3.85 5.16 7.50
CA GLY A 32 4.88 6.14 7.26
C GLY A 32 5.37 6.13 5.84
N VAL A 33 6.58 6.67 5.66
CA VAL A 33 7.23 6.72 4.36
C VAL A 33 8.70 6.33 4.46
N ILE A 34 9.17 5.62 3.44
CA ILE A 34 10.59 5.41 3.17
C ILE A 34 11.03 6.50 2.20
N ARG A 35 12.01 7.31 2.62
CA ARG A 35 12.55 8.41 1.81
C ARG A 35 13.92 8.06 1.27
N THR A 36 14.16 8.37 0.01
CA THR A 36 15.50 8.31 -0.59
C THR A 36 15.97 9.71 -0.96
N VAL A 37 17.27 9.96 -0.82
CA VAL A 37 17.86 11.27 -1.11
C VAL A 37 18.03 11.44 -2.62
N SER A 38 17.78 12.65 -3.12
CA SER A 38 18.05 13.01 -4.52
C SER A 38 19.56 13.27 -4.73
N GLY A 39 20.02 13.19 -5.98
CA GLY A 39 21.41 13.49 -6.33
C GLY A 39 22.38 12.32 -6.18
N ILE A 40 21.91 11.14 -5.74
CA ILE A 40 22.66 9.87 -5.80
C ILE A 40 22.11 8.98 -6.93
N PRO A 41 22.90 8.02 -7.45
CA PRO A 41 22.44 7.08 -8.46
C PRO A 41 21.16 6.33 -8.06
N ASP A 42 20.28 6.05 -9.04
CA ASP A 42 19.02 5.33 -8.78
C ASP A 42 19.26 3.94 -8.18
N SER A 43 20.36 3.26 -8.55
CA SER A 43 20.77 1.99 -7.93
C SER A 43 20.90 2.09 -6.41
N ASP A 44 21.47 3.18 -5.92
CA ASP A 44 21.71 3.38 -4.49
C ASP A 44 20.41 3.71 -3.76
N ARG A 45 19.54 4.49 -4.41
CA ARG A 45 18.17 4.79 -3.91
C ARG A 45 17.34 3.51 -3.79
N LEU A 46 17.42 2.65 -4.81
CA LEU A 46 16.76 1.34 -4.82
C LEU A 46 17.31 0.42 -3.74
N ALA A 47 18.62 0.44 -3.48
CA ALA A 47 19.23 -0.31 -2.38
C ALA A 47 18.76 0.18 -1.00
N ILE A 48 18.63 1.50 -0.81
CA ILE A 48 18.05 2.09 0.41
C ILE A 48 16.60 1.62 0.60
N LEU A 49 15.78 1.71 -0.45
CA LEU A 49 14.39 1.25 -0.43
C LEU A 49 14.28 -0.22 -0.05
N TYR A 50 15.06 -1.09 -0.71
CA TYR A 50 15.10 -2.52 -0.42
C TYR A 50 15.45 -2.81 1.05
N LYS A 51 16.50 -2.17 1.57
CA LYS A 51 16.94 -2.36 2.97
C LYS A 51 15.88 -1.91 3.97
N ALA A 52 15.23 -0.79 3.71
CA ALA A 52 14.18 -0.27 4.57
C ALA A 52 12.95 -1.19 4.56
N LEU A 53 12.49 -1.63 3.38
CA LEU A 53 11.39 -2.60 3.26
C LEU A 53 11.70 -3.92 3.96
N LYS A 54 12.91 -4.45 3.77
CA LYS A 54 13.35 -5.67 4.44
C LYS A 54 13.33 -5.52 5.96
N SER A 55 13.77 -4.38 6.47
CA SER A 55 13.75 -4.10 7.92
C SER A 55 12.32 -4.02 8.45
N LEU A 56 11.43 -3.36 7.71
CA LEU A 56 9.99 -3.29 8.04
C LEU A 56 9.37 -4.70 8.08
N LEU A 57 9.62 -5.52 7.06
CA LEU A 57 9.11 -6.89 6.96
C LEU A 57 9.71 -7.84 8.03
N GLN A 58 10.88 -7.52 8.57
CA GLN A 58 11.47 -8.26 9.70
C GLN A 58 10.92 -7.82 11.05
N GLN A 59 10.55 -6.54 11.17
CA GLN A 59 9.98 -5.97 12.39
C GLN A 59 8.54 -6.42 12.63
N TYR A 60 7.78 -6.62 11.55
CA TYR A 60 6.36 -6.98 11.61
C TYR A 60 6.11 -8.35 10.97
N GLU A 61 5.34 -9.20 11.64
CA GLU A 61 4.88 -10.48 11.08
C GLU A 61 3.76 -10.25 10.05
N VAL A 62 4.12 -9.64 8.91
CA VAL A 62 3.17 -9.33 7.84
C VAL A 62 2.65 -10.62 7.21
N GLN A 63 1.33 -10.78 7.18
CA GLN A 63 0.67 -12.00 6.70
C GLN A 63 0.16 -11.87 5.26
N SER A 64 -0.08 -10.64 4.80
CA SER A 64 -0.44 -10.35 3.42
C SER A 64 -0.03 -8.94 3.05
N SER A 65 0.15 -8.67 1.76
CA SER A 65 0.53 -7.35 1.26
C SER A 65 -0.25 -6.94 0.02
N ALA A 66 -0.36 -5.64 -0.17
CA ALA A 66 -0.96 -5.04 -1.33
C ALA A 66 -0.13 -3.87 -1.85
N VAL A 67 -0.02 -3.79 -3.18
CA VAL A 67 0.76 -2.75 -3.87
C VAL A 67 -0.12 -2.06 -4.91
N GLU A 68 -0.05 -0.73 -4.99
CA GLU A 68 -0.73 0.01 -6.05
C GLU A 68 -0.16 -0.35 -7.45
N LYS A 69 -1.06 -0.59 -8.41
CA LYS A 69 -0.74 -0.74 -9.82
C LYS A 69 -0.49 0.62 -10.45
N LEU A 70 0.64 0.75 -11.11
CA LEU A 70 1.01 1.95 -11.83
C LEU A 70 0.33 1.99 -13.21
N PHE A 71 -0.40 3.06 -13.51
CA PHE A 71 -0.87 3.37 -14.87
C PHE A 71 -0.17 4.63 -15.36
N PHE A 72 0.65 4.51 -16.40
CA PHE A 72 1.36 5.63 -16.99
C PHE A 72 0.74 6.01 -18.32
N GLN A 73 0.35 7.29 -18.48
CA GLN A 73 -0.19 7.81 -19.74
C GLN A 73 0.70 8.85 -20.45
N LYS A 74 1.62 9.56 -19.75
CA LYS A 74 2.29 10.73 -20.37
C LYS A 74 3.80 10.95 -20.09
N ASN A 75 4.40 10.44 -19.01
CA ASN A 75 5.80 10.72 -18.70
C ASN A 75 6.65 9.45 -18.48
N VAL A 76 7.29 8.99 -19.55
CA VAL A 76 8.06 7.74 -19.61
C VAL A 76 9.25 7.73 -18.64
N ARG A 77 9.92 8.87 -18.43
CA ARG A 77 11.12 8.93 -17.57
C ARG A 77 10.76 8.71 -16.10
N THR A 78 9.74 9.41 -15.61
CA THR A 78 9.24 9.21 -14.24
C THR A 78 8.66 7.81 -14.09
N ALA A 79 7.94 7.33 -15.11
CA ALA A 79 7.38 5.99 -15.14
C ALA A 79 8.43 4.90 -14.93
N PHE A 80 9.60 5.05 -15.57
CA PHE A 80 10.68 4.06 -15.43
C PHE A 80 11.23 4.02 -14.01
N SER A 81 11.52 5.18 -13.41
CA SER A 81 12.05 5.26 -12.04
C SER A 81 11.07 4.72 -10.98
N VAL A 82 9.78 5.02 -11.13
CA VAL A 82 8.74 4.48 -10.23
C VAL A 82 8.54 2.99 -10.47
N GLY A 83 8.61 2.54 -11.74
CA GLY A 83 8.59 1.13 -12.09
C GLY A 83 9.73 0.33 -11.47
N GLN A 84 10.94 0.89 -11.42
CA GLN A 84 12.09 0.29 -10.72
C GLN A 84 11.84 0.18 -9.22
N ALA A 85 11.34 1.25 -8.58
CA ALA A 85 11.01 1.25 -7.15
C ALA A 85 9.96 0.17 -6.84
N ARG A 86 8.89 0.09 -7.65
CA ARG A 86 7.89 -0.97 -7.55
C ARG A 86 8.49 -2.35 -7.74
N GLY A 87 9.41 -2.54 -8.69
CA GLY A 87 10.10 -3.82 -8.89
C GLY A 87 10.87 -4.26 -7.64
N VAL A 88 11.58 -3.34 -6.98
CA VAL A 88 12.25 -3.60 -5.71
C VAL A 88 11.27 -3.91 -4.59
N THR A 89 10.15 -3.20 -4.52
CA THR A 89 9.07 -3.48 -3.57
C THR A 89 8.55 -4.90 -3.71
N LEU A 90 8.19 -5.31 -4.92
CA LEU A 90 7.70 -6.67 -5.19
C LEU A 90 8.75 -7.73 -4.86
N LEU A 91 10.01 -7.47 -5.19
CA LEU A 91 11.12 -8.37 -4.86
C LEU A 91 11.28 -8.55 -3.34
N ALA A 92 11.23 -7.45 -2.57
CA ALA A 92 11.37 -7.49 -1.11
C ALA A 92 10.23 -8.29 -0.45
N LEU A 93 9.00 -8.09 -0.90
CA LEU A 93 7.83 -8.84 -0.44
C LEU A 93 7.95 -10.34 -0.77
N ALA A 94 8.29 -10.66 -2.02
CA ALA A 94 8.44 -12.04 -2.48
C ALA A 94 9.57 -12.79 -1.73
N GLN A 95 10.70 -12.14 -1.50
CA GLN A 95 11.81 -12.73 -0.72
C GLN A 95 11.45 -12.95 0.75
N SER A 96 10.51 -12.18 1.28
CA SER A 96 9.99 -12.35 2.64
C SER A 96 8.82 -13.32 2.70
N GLN A 97 8.49 -13.99 1.58
CA GLN A 97 7.38 -14.94 1.45
C GLN A 97 6.00 -14.36 1.83
N VAL A 98 5.84 -13.04 1.69
CA VAL A 98 4.57 -12.36 1.96
C VAL A 98 3.71 -12.40 0.70
N PRO A 99 2.46 -12.91 0.75
CA PRO A 99 1.53 -12.88 -0.37
C PRO A 99 1.33 -11.46 -0.90
N ILE A 100 1.30 -11.30 -2.23
CA ILE A 100 1.20 -9.99 -2.89
C ILE A 100 -0.08 -9.93 -3.69
N SER A 101 -0.90 -8.91 -3.42
CA SER A 101 -2.03 -8.51 -4.27
C SER A 101 -1.77 -7.13 -4.86
N GLU A 102 -2.42 -6.83 -5.99
CA GLU A 102 -2.19 -5.59 -6.70
C GLU A 102 -3.49 -4.94 -7.16
N TYR A 103 -3.64 -3.65 -6.87
CA TYR A 103 -4.88 -2.91 -7.12
C TYR A 103 -4.65 -1.65 -7.93
N THR A 104 -5.54 -1.39 -8.88
CA THR A 104 -5.59 -0.15 -9.65
C THR A 104 -6.06 1.03 -8.77
N PRO A 105 -5.73 2.27 -9.15
CA PRO A 105 -6.24 3.45 -8.45
C PRO A 105 -7.76 3.47 -8.34
N ASN A 106 -8.47 2.97 -9.36
CA ASN A 106 -9.92 2.92 -9.37
C ASN A 106 -10.47 1.86 -8.41
N GLU A 107 -9.84 0.69 -8.31
CA GLU A 107 -10.20 -0.35 -7.34
C GLU A 107 -10.02 0.16 -5.90
N ILE A 108 -8.92 0.88 -5.63
CA ILE A 108 -8.67 1.49 -4.31
C ILE A 108 -9.75 2.52 -3.98
N LYS A 109 -10.05 3.45 -4.90
CA LYS A 109 -11.12 4.44 -4.70
C LYS A 109 -12.48 3.79 -4.51
N GLN A 110 -12.80 2.77 -5.30
CA GLN A 110 -14.05 2.01 -5.19
C GLN A 110 -14.15 1.34 -3.82
N ALA A 111 -13.09 0.69 -3.35
CA ALA A 111 -13.09 -0.04 -2.09
C ALA A 111 -13.12 0.88 -0.85
N VAL A 112 -12.51 2.07 -0.93
CA VAL A 112 -12.40 3.00 0.20
C VAL A 112 -13.58 3.99 0.25
N CYS A 113 -14.02 4.50 -0.89
CA CYS A 113 -15.06 5.56 -0.97
C CYS A 113 -16.41 5.06 -1.50
N GLY A 114 -16.49 3.83 -2.02
CA GLY A 114 -17.70 3.27 -2.65
C GLY A 114 -17.90 3.64 -4.12
N TYR A 115 -17.01 4.46 -4.71
CA TYR A 115 -17.04 4.82 -6.13
C TYR A 115 -15.64 5.15 -6.68
N GLY A 116 -15.34 4.73 -7.92
CA GLY A 116 -14.01 4.84 -8.52
C GLY A 116 -13.55 6.26 -8.92
N SER A 117 -14.46 7.24 -9.02
CA SER A 117 -14.13 8.63 -9.39
C SER A 117 -13.79 9.53 -8.20
N ALA A 118 -13.63 8.98 -6.99
CA ALA A 118 -13.29 9.75 -5.79
C ALA A 118 -12.01 10.57 -5.95
N GLY A 119 -12.05 11.79 -5.40
CA GLY A 119 -10.89 12.69 -5.33
C GLY A 119 -9.90 12.25 -4.25
N LYS A 120 -8.63 12.63 -4.39
CA LYS A 120 -7.56 12.24 -3.44
C LYS A 120 -7.88 12.61 -1.98
N SER A 121 -8.39 13.82 -1.76
CA SER A 121 -8.79 14.29 -0.42
C SER A 121 -9.96 13.50 0.18
N GLN A 122 -10.87 12.98 -0.65
CA GLN A 122 -11.96 12.13 -0.19
C GLN A 122 -11.44 10.78 0.28
N VAL A 123 -10.51 10.18 -0.48
CA VAL A 123 -9.84 8.93 -0.08
C VAL A 123 -9.14 9.11 1.25
N GLN A 124 -8.33 10.16 1.42
CA GLN A 124 -7.61 10.43 2.67
C GLN A 124 -8.54 10.61 3.87
N ARG A 125 -9.65 11.33 3.71
CA ARG A 125 -10.65 11.49 4.78
C ARG A 125 -11.38 10.18 5.09
N MET A 126 -11.66 9.36 4.09
CA MET A 126 -12.22 8.02 4.32
C MET A 126 -11.25 7.11 5.04
N VAL A 127 -9.96 7.14 4.70
CA VAL A 127 -8.91 6.42 5.43
C VAL A 127 -8.89 6.82 6.90
N GLN A 128 -8.90 8.12 7.19
CA GLN A 128 -8.98 8.63 8.57
C GLN A 128 -10.20 8.07 9.30
N THR A 129 -11.40 8.16 8.71
CA THR A 129 -12.65 7.70 9.30
C THR A 129 -12.64 6.19 9.53
N LEU A 130 -12.23 5.39 8.53
CA LEU A 130 -12.26 3.92 8.61
C LEU A 130 -11.27 3.37 9.64
N LEU A 131 -10.15 4.07 9.84
CA LEU A 131 -9.13 3.70 10.82
C LEU A 131 -9.29 4.41 12.17
N ASN A 132 -10.34 5.22 12.32
CA ASN A 132 -10.62 6.04 13.51
C ASN A 132 -9.38 6.83 14.00
N LEU A 133 -8.70 7.49 13.06
CA LEU A 133 -7.51 8.31 13.35
C LEU A 133 -7.93 9.73 13.76
N ASP A 134 -7.28 10.27 14.80
CA ASP A 134 -7.54 11.63 15.29
C ASP A 134 -7.27 12.70 14.21
N ASP A 135 -6.20 12.51 13.45
CA ASP A 135 -5.75 13.40 12.39
C ASP A 135 -5.69 12.71 11.03
N LEU A 136 -5.71 13.51 9.96
CA LEU A 136 -5.43 13.02 8.61
C LEU A 136 -4.01 12.40 8.58
N PRO A 137 -3.86 11.15 8.10
CA PRO A 137 -2.55 10.53 8.00
C PRO A 137 -1.67 11.32 7.04
N LYS A 138 -0.45 11.62 7.49
CA LYS A 138 0.56 12.33 6.71
C LYS A 138 1.89 11.56 6.76
N PRO A 139 2.70 11.58 5.69
CA PRO A 139 2.48 12.27 4.40
C PRO A 139 1.38 11.64 3.55
N ASP A 140 1.02 12.30 2.44
CA ASP A 140 0.01 11.81 1.50
C ASP A 140 0.28 10.38 1.03
N ASP A 141 1.54 10.04 0.75
CA ASP A 141 1.94 8.69 0.31
C ASP A 141 1.63 7.62 1.38
N ALA A 142 1.70 7.98 2.67
CA ALA A 142 1.32 7.06 3.75
C ALA A 142 -0.20 6.85 3.83
N ALA A 143 -0.97 7.92 3.58
CA ALA A 143 -2.43 7.82 3.48
C ALA A 143 -2.85 6.95 2.28
N ASP A 144 -2.17 7.11 1.15
CA ASP A 144 -2.39 6.31 -0.06
C ASP A 144 -2.04 4.84 0.21
N ALA A 145 -0.94 4.55 0.92
CA ALA A 145 -0.59 3.19 1.33
C ALA A 145 -1.59 2.54 2.30
N LEU A 146 -2.15 3.31 3.26
CA LEU A 146 -3.25 2.84 4.11
C LEU A 146 -4.51 2.54 3.28
N ALA A 147 -4.83 3.36 2.28
CA ALA A 147 -5.93 3.12 1.36
C ALA A 147 -5.75 1.80 0.58
N VAL A 148 -4.53 1.51 0.13
CA VAL A 148 -4.16 0.24 -0.52
C VAL A 148 -4.40 -0.95 0.41
N ALA A 149 -4.02 -0.85 1.69
CA ALA A 149 -4.24 -1.90 2.68
C ALA A 149 -5.75 -2.13 2.95
N ILE A 150 -6.54 -1.06 3.11
CA ILE A 150 -8.01 -1.16 3.26
C ILE A 150 -8.63 -1.83 2.04
N CYS A 151 -8.22 -1.43 0.84
CA CYS A 151 -8.69 -2.03 -0.40
C CYS A 151 -8.46 -3.55 -0.42
N HIS A 152 -7.27 -3.99 0.01
CA HIS A 152 -6.94 -5.41 0.09
C HIS A 152 -7.81 -6.18 1.07
N ILE A 153 -8.01 -5.64 2.27
CA ILE A 153 -8.84 -6.27 3.30
C ILE A 153 -10.27 -6.46 2.78
N ASN A 154 -10.83 -5.45 2.09
CA ASN A 154 -12.18 -5.51 1.53
C ASN A 154 -12.32 -6.57 0.44
N HIS A 155 -11.34 -6.68 -0.46
CA HIS A 155 -11.32 -7.71 -1.49
C HIS A 155 -11.20 -9.11 -0.88
N LYS A 156 -10.29 -9.31 0.09
CA LYS A 156 -10.13 -10.60 0.76
C LYS A 156 -11.36 -11.01 1.54
N SER A 157 -12.02 -10.08 2.21
CA SER A 157 -13.30 -10.34 2.86
C SER A 157 -14.36 -10.82 1.88
N PHE A 158 -14.45 -10.17 0.72
CA PHE A 158 -15.45 -10.53 -0.29
C PHE A 158 -15.17 -11.91 -0.91
N GLU A 159 -13.89 -12.21 -1.22
CA GLU A 159 -13.46 -13.53 -1.68
C GLU A 159 -13.86 -14.62 -0.68
N ASN A 160 -13.50 -14.45 0.59
CA ASN A 160 -13.85 -15.39 1.66
C ASN A 160 -15.36 -15.60 1.80
N PHE A 161 -16.16 -14.52 1.68
CA PHE A 161 -17.61 -14.63 1.71
C PHE A 161 -18.15 -15.46 0.54
N VAL A 162 -17.68 -15.20 -0.68
CA VAL A 162 -18.10 -15.93 -1.89
C VAL A 162 -17.70 -17.40 -1.80
N GLU A 163 -16.53 -17.73 -1.27
CA GLU A 163 -16.10 -19.11 -1.06
C GLU A 163 -16.98 -19.83 -0.02
N SER A 164 -17.31 -19.16 1.08
CA SER A 164 -18.18 -19.72 2.12
C SER A 164 -19.61 -20.00 1.62
N ALA A 165 -20.13 -19.17 0.70
CA ALA A 165 -21.46 -19.34 0.13
C ALA A 165 -21.55 -20.46 -0.92
N LYS A 166 -20.41 -20.97 -1.40
CA LYS A 166 -20.33 -22.10 -2.34
C LYS A 166 -20.18 -23.46 -1.66
N SER A 167 -19.92 -23.47 -0.35
CA SER A 167 -19.74 -24.67 0.48
C SER A 167 -21.06 -25.09 1.13
#